data_AF-A0A960FZP5-F1
#
_entry.id   AF-A0A960FZP5-F1
#
_cell.length_a   1.000
_cell.length_b   1.000
_cell.length_c   1.000
_cell.angle_alpha   90.00
_cell.angle_beta   90.00
_cell.angle_gamma   90.00
#
_symmetry.space_group_name_H-M   'P 1'
#
loop_
_entity.id
_entity.type
_entity.pdbx_description
1 polymer ?
#
loop_
_entity_poly.entity_id
_entity_poly.type
_entity_poly.pdbx_seq_one_letter_code
_entity_poly.pdbx_strand_id
1 'polypeptide(L)'
;EAATAPRHVAKSLLFVAVAEIQVGRPDSAIPRLRRSLMLSTSMGFLAVAWPAHAVLAALLKGSDPQAAHQHFVQASEITKAVRDGLTGELARRWDARADIMALHKEAS
;
A
#
# COMPACT_ATOMS: atom_id res chain seq x y z
N GLU A 1 -5.41 17.35 18.80
CA GLU A 1 -4.99 15.93 18.83
C GLU A 1 -5.95 14.96 18.14
N ALA A 2 -7.27 14.99 18.40
CA ALA A 2 -8.24 14.04 17.82
C ALA A 2 -8.27 13.95 16.27
N ALA A 3 -7.92 15.03 15.56
CA ALA A 3 -7.90 15.08 14.09
C ALA A 3 -6.89 14.11 13.43
N THR A 4 -5.89 13.61 14.17
CA THR A 4 -4.88 12.67 13.64
C THR A 4 -5.21 11.21 13.92
N ALA A 5 -6.19 10.93 14.80
CA ALA A 5 -6.55 9.57 15.20
C ALA A 5 -6.84 8.65 14.00
N PRO A 6 -7.56 9.09 12.95
CA PRO A 6 -7.83 8.21 11.83
C PRO A 6 -6.56 7.83 11.03
N ARG A 7 -5.55 8.72 10.93
CA ARG A 7 -4.27 8.41 10.28
C ARG A 7 -3.49 7.33 11.03
N HIS A 8 -3.46 7.44 12.36
CA HIS A 8 -2.84 6.43 13.23
C HIS A 8 -3.59 5.09 13.13
N VAL A 9 -4.93 5.11 13.08
CA VAL A 9 -5.73 3.89 12.89
C VAL A 9 -5.43 3.23 11.55
N ALA A 10 -5.37 4.00 10.44
CA ALA A 10 -5.03 3.45 9.12
C ALA A 10 -3.67 2.75 9.14
N LYS A 11 -2.64 3.42 9.63
CA LYS A 11 -1.30 2.85 9.78
C LYS A 11 -1.28 1.60 10.66
N SER A 12 -1.95 1.63 11.81
CA SER A 12 -2.02 0.47 12.72
C SER A 12 -2.70 -0.72 12.08
N LEU A 13 -3.77 -0.51 11.31
CA LEU A 13 -4.47 -1.57 10.58
C LEU A 13 -3.57 -2.22 9.52
N LEU A 14 -2.79 -1.43 8.77
CA LEU A 14 -1.79 -1.95 7.84
C LEU A 14 -0.75 -2.83 8.58
N PHE A 15 -0.22 -2.35 9.70
CA PHE A 15 0.79 -3.10 10.46
C PHE A 15 0.24 -4.39 11.05
N VAL A 16 -0.97 -4.37 11.60
CA VAL A 16 -1.62 -5.59 12.10
C VAL A 16 -1.86 -6.57 10.96
N ALA A 17 -2.32 -6.11 9.80
CA ALA A 17 -2.51 -6.97 8.64
C ALA A 17 -1.20 -7.64 8.17
N VAL A 18 -0.10 -6.88 8.11
CA VAL A 18 1.23 -7.44 7.79
C VAL A 18 1.66 -8.48 8.82
N ALA A 19 1.45 -8.21 10.12
CA ALA A 19 1.75 -9.18 11.18
C ALA A 19 0.90 -10.45 11.03
N GLU A 20 -0.38 -10.33 10.69
CA GLU A 20 -1.26 -11.49 10.43
C GLU A 20 -0.78 -12.35 9.26
N ILE A 21 -0.32 -11.73 8.18
CA ILE A 21 0.28 -12.44 7.04
C ILE A 21 1.53 -13.21 7.50
N GLN A 22 2.40 -12.57 8.28
CA GLN A 22 3.64 -13.18 8.78
C GLN A 22 3.39 -14.39 9.69
N VAL A 23 2.28 -14.39 10.45
CA VAL A 23 1.89 -15.55 11.30
C VAL A 23 0.96 -16.54 10.60
N GLY A 24 0.87 -16.48 9.26
CA GLY A 24 0.12 -17.45 8.46
C GLY A 24 -1.40 -17.27 8.49
N ARG A 25 -1.89 -16.04 8.72
CA ARG A 25 -3.33 -15.69 8.75
C ARG A 25 -3.71 -14.66 7.67
N PRO A 26 -3.42 -14.92 6.38
CA PRO A 26 -3.67 -13.95 5.30
C PRO A 26 -5.15 -13.56 5.17
N ASP A 27 -6.09 -14.47 5.43
CA ASP A 27 -7.53 -14.17 5.35
C ASP A 27 -7.98 -13.12 6.37
N SER A 28 -7.35 -13.10 7.55
CA SER A 28 -7.62 -12.09 8.59
C SER A 28 -7.09 -10.70 8.21
N ALA A 29 -6.08 -10.65 7.34
CA ALA A 29 -5.43 -9.41 6.91
C ALA A 29 -6.28 -8.61 5.92
N ILE A 30 -7.02 -9.28 5.03
CA ILE A 30 -7.83 -8.64 3.97
C ILE A 30 -8.81 -7.58 4.51
N PRO A 31 -9.70 -7.87 5.49
CA PRO A 31 -10.63 -6.85 6.00
C PRO A 31 -9.91 -5.67 6.65
N ARG A 32 -8.74 -5.89 7.27
CA ARG A 32 -7.92 -4.82 7.86
C ARG A 32 -7.26 -3.96 6.79
N LEU A 33 -6.72 -4.56 5.73
CA LEU A 33 -6.16 -3.84 4.59
C LEU A 33 -7.22 -2.99 3.90
N ARG A 34 -8.43 -3.51 3.68
CA ARG A 34 -9.56 -2.75 3.13
C ARG A 34 -9.93 -1.56 4.01
N ARG A 35 -9.99 -1.74 5.33
CA ARG A 35 -10.27 -0.65 6.28
C ARG A 35 -9.13 0.37 6.33
N SER A 36 -7.88 -0.09 6.35
CA SER A 36 -6.69 0.77 6.27
C SER A 36 -6.76 1.63 5.03
N LEU A 37 -7.01 1.02 3.87
CA LEU A 37 -7.07 1.69 2.59
C LEU A 37 -8.18 2.74 2.55
N MET A 38 -9.39 2.36 2.95
CA MET A 38 -10.54 3.26 3.01
C MET A 38 -10.24 4.51 3.85
N LEU A 39 -9.59 4.35 5.02
CA LEU A 39 -9.17 5.47 5.85
C LEU A 39 -8.06 6.30 5.19
N SER A 40 -6.98 5.66 4.73
CA SER A 40 -5.85 6.39 4.15
C SER A 40 -6.25 7.19 2.91
N THR A 41 -7.12 6.64 2.06
CA THR A 41 -7.60 7.32 0.84
C THR A 41 -8.49 8.51 1.18
N SER A 42 -9.43 8.37 2.13
CA SER A 42 -10.32 9.49 2.50
C SER A 42 -9.59 10.70 3.10
N MET A 43 -8.37 10.48 3.63
CA MET A 43 -7.53 11.53 4.21
C MET A 43 -6.39 12.01 3.30
N GLY A 44 -6.27 11.46 2.09
CA GLY A 44 -5.12 11.73 1.21
C GLY A 44 -3.78 11.25 1.78
N PHE A 45 -3.78 10.26 2.67
CA PHE A 45 -2.56 9.74 3.30
C PHE A 45 -1.85 8.72 2.42
N LEU A 46 -1.25 9.21 1.33
CA LEU A 46 -0.62 8.41 0.29
C LEU A 46 0.41 7.40 0.82
N ALA A 47 1.20 7.79 1.84
CA ALA A 47 2.24 6.95 2.44
C ALA A 47 1.70 5.65 3.09
N VAL A 48 0.40 5.58 3.43
CA VAL A 48 -0.26 4.35 3.89
C VAL A 48 -1.12 3.73 2.80
N ALA A 49 -1.68 4.53 1.89
CA ALA A 49 -2.52 4.03 0.80
C ALA A 49 -1.74 3.11 -0.16
N TRP A 50 -0.55 3.52 -0.65
CA TRP A 50 0.20 2.69 -1.60
C TRP A 50 0.64 1.32 -1.04
N PRO A 51 1.19 1.19 0.20
CA PRO A 51 1.54 -0.12 0.71
C PRO A 51 0.29 -0.96 1.02
N ALA A 52 -0.83 -0.34 1.45
CA ALA A 52 -2.08 -1.07 1.65
C ALA A 52 -2.63 -1.65 0.34
N HIS A 53 -2.55 -0.89 -0.77
CA HIS A 53 -2.85 -1.41 -2.11
C HIS A 53 -1.91 -2.55 -2.51
N ALA A 54 -0.59 -2.38 -2.37
CA ALA A 54 0.39 -3.38 -2.80
C ALA A 54 0.24 -4.72 -2.04
N VAL A 55 0.04 -4.67 -0.71
CA VAL A 55 -0.16 -5.87 0.10
C VAL A 55 -1.49 -6.54 -0.22
N LEU A 56 -2.57 -5.77 -0.38
CA LEU A 56 -3.87 -6.32 -0.76
C LEU A 56 -3.83 -6.98 -2.15
N ALA A 57 -3.14 -6.35 -3.12
CA ALA A 57 -2.93 -6.92 -4.44
C ALA A 57 -2.20 -8.27 -4.37
N ALA A 58 -1.12 -8.36 -3.60
CA ALA A 58 -0.37 -9.59 -3.42
C ALA A 58 -1.22 -10.73 -2.84
N LEU A 59 -2.11 -10.44 -1.89
CA LEU A 59 -3.04 -11.44 -1.33
C LEU A 59 -4.11 -11.89 -2.33
N LEU A 60 -4.62 -10.97 -3.16
CA LEU A 60 -5.67 -11.27 -4.12
C LEU A 60 -5.15 -11.98 -5.37
N LYS A 61 -3.84 -11.93 -5.67
CA LYS A 61 -3.25 -12.42 -6.92
C LYS A 61 -3.64 -13.87 -7.28
N GLY A 62 -3.81 -14.73 -6.27
CA GLY A 62 -4.19 -16.14 -6.48
C GLY A 62 -5.70 -16.37 -6.63
N SER A 63 -6.55 -15.55 -6.01
CA SER A 63 -8.00 -15.75 -5.96
C SER A 63 -8.79 -14.84 -6.90
N ASP A 64 -8.29 -13.62 -7.10
CA ASP A 64 -8.89 -12.57 -7.91
C ASP A 64 -7.78 -11.75 -8.60
N PRO A 65 -7.19 -12.28 -9.70
CA PRO A 65 -6.09 -11.63 -10.42
C PRO A 65 -6.47 -10.25 -10.98
N GLN A 66 -7.74 -10.05 -11.35
CA GLN A 66 -8.21 -8.79 -11.89
C GLN A 66 -8.23 -7.70 -10.81
N ALA A 67 -8.82 -7.98 -9.64
CA ALA A 67 -8.77 -7.05 -8.52
C ALA A 67 -7.33 -6.82 -8.04
N ALA A 68 -6.49 -7.86 -8.03
CA ALA A 68 -5.08 -7.74 -7.70
C ALA A 68 -4.36 -6.74 -8.62
N HIS A 69 -4.52 -6.88 -9.94
CA HIS A 69 -3.92 -5.97 -10.91
C HIS A 69 -4.42 -4.52 -10.73
N GLN A 70 -5.72 -4.32 -10.49
CA GLN A 70 -6.27 -2.99 -10.20
C GLN A 70 -5.60 -2.35 -8.97
N HIS A 71 -5.39 -3.13 -7.90
CA HIS A 71 -4.68 -2.63 -6.71
C HIS A 71 -3.19 -2.35 -6.99
N PHE A 72 -2.50 -3.16 -7.79
CA PHE A 72 -1.12 -2.87 -8.21
C PHE A 72 -1.02 -1.58 -9.02
N VAL A 73 -1.94 -1.34 -9.96
CA VAL A 73 -2.01 -0.09 -10.73
C VAL A 73 -2.18 1.11 -9.81
N GLN A 74 -3.11 1.04 -8.84
CA GLN A 74 -3.31 2.14 -7.88
C GLN A 74 -2.07 2.39 -7.01
N ALA A 75 -1.41 1.35 -6.51
CA ALA A 75 -0.16 1.50 -5.78
C ALA A 75 0.93 2.15 -6.64
N SER A 76 1.07 1.71 -7.90
CA SER A 76 2.02 2.24 -8.89
C SER A 76 1.79 3.72 -9.19
N GLU A 77 0.54 4.14 -9.37
CA GLU A 77 0.20 5.56 -9.60
C GLU A 77 0.54 6.42 -8.37
N ILE A 78 0.24 5.94 -7.16
CA ILE A 78 0.58 6.68 -5.94
C ILE A 78 2.10 6.78 -5.77
N THR A 79 2.87 5.72 -6.05
CA THR A 79 4.33 5.77 -5.91
C THR A 79 4.99 6.69 -6.95
N LYS A 80 4.42 6.81 -8.16
CA LYS A 80 4.83 7.83 -9.15
C LYS A 80 4.59 9.24 -8.60
N ALA A 81 3.38 9.51 -8.09
CA ALA A 81 3.07 10.83 -7.52
C ALA A 81 3.97 11.20 -6.34
N VAL A 82 4.33 10.22 -5.49
CA VAL A 82 5.33 10.43 -4.42
C VAL A 82 6.70 10.75 -5.01
N ARG A 83 7.13 10.00 -6.03
CA ARG A 83 8.43 10.20 -6.69
C ARG A 83 8.54 11.58 -7.34
N ASP A 84 7.47 12.10 -7.93
CA ASP A 84 7.44 13.42 -8.56
C ASP A 84 7.68 14.56 -7.54
N GLY A 85 7.33 14.34 -6.27
CA GLY A 85 7.59 15.27 -5.18
C GLY A 85 9.02 15.20 -4.61
N LEU A 86 9.86 14.27 -5.05
CA LEU A 86 11.23 14.07 -4.55
C LEU A 86 12.27 14.68 -5.48
N THR A 87 13.33 15.24 -4.89
CA THR A 87 14.46 15.83 -5.62
C THR A 87 15.81 15.34 -5.06
N GLY A 88 16.87 15.56 -5.83
CA GLY A 88 18.24 15.27 -5.42
C GLY A 88 18.46 13.82 -4.99
N GLU A 89 19.11 13.63 -3.84
CA GLU A 89 19.45 12.29 -3.34
C GLU A 89 18.22 11.45 -2.96
N LEU A 90 17.13 12.08 -2.53
CA LEU A 90 15.90 11.36 -2.18
C LEU A 90 15.25 10.72 -3.41
N ALA A 91 15.24 11.45 -4.52
CA ALA A 91 14.80 10.94 -5.82
C ALA A 91 15.64 9.74 -6.27
N ARG A 92 16.98 9.85 -6.23
CA ARG A 92 17.87 8.73 -6.61
C ARG A 92 17.68 7.50 -5.74
N ARG A 93 17.57 7.69 -4.43
CA ARG A 93 17.33 6.59 -3.49
C ARG A 93 15.98 5.93 -3.72
N TRP A 94 14.96 6.71 -4.08
CA TRP A 94 13.65 6.16 -4.42
C TRP A 94 13.71 5.31 -5.69
N ASP A 95 14.37 5.79 -6.74
CA ASP A 95 14.49 5.06 -8.02
C ASP A 95 15.28 3.75 -7.87
N ALA A 96 16.22 3.69 -6.91
CA ALA A 96 17.00 2.50 -6.61
C ALA A 96 16.28 1.43 -5.78
N ARG A 97 15.03 1.68 -5.35
CA ARG A 97 14.28 0.75 -4.50
C ARG A 97 13.74 -0.45 -5.29
N ALA A 98 14.31 -1.62 -5.03
CA ALA A 98 13.89 -2.87 -5.65
C ALA A 98 12.40 -3.20 -5.44
N ASP A 99 11.85 -2.86 -4.26
CA ASP A 99 10.44 -3.06 -3.95
C ASP A 99 9.51 -2.18 -4.78
N ILE A 100 9.92 -0.93 -5.09
CA ILE A 100 9.18 -0.03 -5.97
C ILE A 100 9.27 -0.46 -7.44
N MET A 101 10.43 -0.92 -7.89
CA MET A 101 10.59 -1.46 -9.25
C MET A 101 9.72 -2.71 -9.46
N ALA A 102 9.71 -3.63 -8.48
CA ALA A 102 8.87 -4.82 -8.51
C ALA A 102 7.37 -4.47 -8.57
N LEU A 103 6.95 -3.45 -7.80
CA LEU A 103 5.59 -2.95 -7.82
C LEU A 103 5.17 -2.47 -9.22
N HIS A 104 6.02 -1.67 -9.89
CA HIS A 104 5.72 -1.17 -11.23
C HIS A 104 5.63 -2.29 -12.27
N LYS A 105 6.42 -3.36 -12.11
CA LYS A 105 6.35 -4.54 -12.97
C LYS A 105 5.03 -5.30 -12.81
N GLU A 106 4.51 -5.44 -11.59
CA GLU A 106 3.22 -6.09 -11.32
C GLU A 106 2.02 -5.25 -11.82
N ALA A 107 2.22 -3.95 -11.97
CA ALA A 107 1.22 -3.01 -12.48
C ALA A 107 1.22 -2.85 -14.01
N SER A 108 2.17 -3.47 -14.72
CA SER A 108 2.31 -3.44 -16.19
C SER A 108 1.59 -4.63 -16.83
#